data_AF-A0AAW8CJS6-F1
#
_entry.id   AF-A0AAW8CJS6-F1
#
_cell.length_a   1.000
_cell.length_b   1.000
_cell.length_c   1.000
_cell.angle_alpha   90.00
_cell.angle_beta   90.00
_cell.angle_gamma   90.00
#
_symmetry.space_group_name_H-M   'P 1'
#
loop_
_entity.id
_entity.type
_entity.pdbx_description
1 polymer ?
#
loop_
_entity_poly.entity_id
_entity_poly.type
_entity_poly.pdbx_seq_one_letter_code
_entity_poly.pdbx_strand_id
1 'polypeptide(L)'
;MQKINDDLQVKINLFGCNLANQRKNMKYSQQEIAEMTGTTQNILSKYERGLTSPRLEYLFKLEEIGFDIKNMLITGDNQCMAYTLNHQEKMLIDLFRNTDQALQLQAIGLLATGNSIQNKLEVKRQDGDLNQNSAVIAEKQIIITKKQ
;
A
#
# COMPACT_ATOMS: atom_id res chain seq x y z
N MET A 1 21.01 -8.79 1.73
CA MET A 1 21.62 -8.13 0.55
C MET A 1 20.74 -8.28 -0.69
N GLN A 2 20.48 -9.49 -1.21
CA GLN A 2 19.63 -9.70 -2.40
C GLN A 2 18.23 -9.05 -2.31
N LYS A 3 17.51 -9.31 -1.20
CA LYS A 3 16.15 -8.81 -0.97
C LYS A 3 16.00 -7.28 -0.94
N ILE A 4 17.06 -6.55 -0.55
CA ILE A 4 17.06 -5.08 -0.52
C ILE A 4 17.16 -4.52 -1.95
N ASN A 5 17.92 -5.20 -2.81
CA ASN A 5 18.09 -4.80 -4.20
C ASN A 5 16.80 -5.02 -5.00
N ASP A 6 16.10 -6.13 -4.70
CA ASP A 6 14.81 -6.44 -5.30
C ASP A 6 13.74 -5.41 -4.91
N ASP A 7 13.67 -5.00 -3.63
CA ASP A 7 12.74 -3.97 -3.15
C ASP A 7 13.01 -2.59 -3.79
N LEU A 8 14.29 -2.23 -3.92
CA LEU A 8 14.68 -0.98 -4.56
C LEU A 8 14.29 -0.98 -6.05
N GLN A 9 14.48 -2.09 -6.75
CA GLN A 9 14.10 -2.21 -8.15
C GLN A 9 12.58 -2.10 -8.36
N VAL A 10 11.78 -2.67 -7.45
CA VAL A 10 10.32 -2.51 -7.46
C VAL A 10 9.93 -1.04 -7.36
N LYS A 11 10.56 -0.27 -6.47
CA LYS A 11 10.30 1.17 -6.31
C LYS A 11 10.72 1.97 -7.55
N ILE A 12 11.84 1.63 -8.17
CA ILE A 12 12.30 2.27 -9.42
C ILE A 12 11.31 2.02 -10.56
N ASN A 13 10.81 0.79 -10.69
CA ASN A 13 9.81 0.44 -11.69
C ASN A 13 8.48 1.17 -11.44
N LEU A 14 8.07 1.28 -10.17
CA LEU A 14 6.88 2.02 -9.78
C LEU A 14 6.99 3.50 -10.18
N PHE A 15 8.10 4.14 -9.83
CA PHE A 15 8.37 5.52 -10.21
C PHE A 15 8.30 5.72 -11.74
N GLY A 16 8.97 4.85 -12.50
CA GLY A 16 8.99 4.95 -13.97
C GLY A 16 7.60 4.86 -14.59
N CYS A 17 6.79 3.93 -14.09
CA CYS A 17 5.44 3.74 -14.60
C CYS A 17 4.51 4.92 -14.21
N ASN A 18 4.63 5.46 -12.99
CA ASN A 18 3.91 6.67 -12.57
C ASN A 18 4.28 7.89 -13.42
N LEU A 19 5.58 8.06 -13.71
CA LEU A 19 6.08 9.13 -14.59
C LEU A 19 5.41 9.05 -15.97
N ALA A 20 5.35 7.86 -16.55
CA ALA A 20 4.71 7.65 -17.84
C ALA A 20 3.20 7.96 -17.80
N ASN A 21 2.51 7.55 -16.73
CA ASN A 21 1.08 7.81 -16.57
C ASN A 21 0.78 9.29 -16.39
N GLN A 22 1.48 9.97 -15.48
CA GLN A 22 1.26 11.40 -15.25
C GLN A 22 1.58 12.22 -16.50
N ARG A 23 2.66 11.87 -17.22
CA ARG A 23 2.99 12.50 -18.51
C ARG A 23 1.84 12.34 -19.52
N LYS A 24 1.29 11.13 -19.66
CA LYS A 24 0.15 10.86 -20.56
C LYS A 24 -1.11 11.61 -20.13
N ASN A 25 -1.38 11.70 -18.83
CA ASN A 25 -2.51 12.45 -18.28
C ASN A 25 -2.41 13.94 -18.59
N MET A 26 -1.20 14.49 -18.54
CA MET A 26 -0.89 15.87 -18.94
C MET A 26 -0.75 16.05 -20.47
N LYS A 27 -0.90 14.98 -21.25
CA LYS A 27 -0.82 14.94 -22.72
C LYS A 27 0.53 15.37 -23.31
N TYR A 28 1.61 15.24 -22.56
CA TYR A 28 2.95 15.48 -23.08
C TYR A 28 3.53 14.25 -23.77
N SER A 29 4.30 14.46 -24.83
CA SER A 29 5.17 13.46 -25.43
C SER A 29 6.44 13.26 -24.61
N GLN A 30 7.14 12.15 -24.85
CA GLN A 30 8.45 11.91 -24.22
C GLN A 30 9.50 12.95 -24.64
N GLN A 31 9.41 13.45 -25.87
CA GLN A 31 10.35 14.44 -26.36
C GLN A 31 10.16 15.78 -25.64
N GLU A 32 8.91 16.25 -25.49
CA GLU A 32 8.61 17.52 -24.82
C GLU A 32 9.09 17.54 -23.36
N ILE A 33 8.79 16.48 -22.58
CA ILE A 33 9.29 16.40 -21.20
C ILE A 33 10.82 16.33 -21.15
N ALA A 34 11.43 15.60 -22.09
CA ALA A 34 12.88 15.50 -22.12
C ALA A 34 13.52 16.87 -22.36
N GLU A 35 13.00 17.65 -23.30
CA GLU A 35 13.46 19.01 -23.58
C GLU A 35 13.27 19.94 -22.38
N MET A 36 12.07 19.93 -21.76
CA MET A 36 11.77 20.78 -20.58
C MET A 36 12.67 20.45 -19.37
N THR A 37 13.01 19.19 -19.18
CA THR A 37 13.88 18.74 -18.07
C THR A 37 15.37 18.77 -18.43
N GLY A 38 15.73 19.12 -19.67
CA GLY A 38 17.11 19.15 -20.15
C GLY A 38 17.76 17.76 -20.22
N THR A 39 16.98 16.73 -20.52
CA THR A 39 17.45 15.37 -20.78
C THR A 39 17.15 14.96 -22.23
N THR A 40 17.42 13.70 -22.57
CA THR A 40 17.08 13.14 -23.90
C THR A 40 15.87 12.22 -23.82
N GLN A 41 15.12 12.09 -24.91
CA GLN A 41 13.99 11.16 -25.01
C GLN A 41 14.39 9.73 -24.63
N ASN A 42 15.60 9.29 -25.01
CA ASN A 42 16.13 7.97 -24.66
C ASN A 42 16.31 7.80 -23.15
N ILE A 43 16.82 8.82 -22.46
CA ILE A 43 16.97 8.80 -21.00
C ILE A 43 15.58 8.75 -20.33
N LEU A 44 14.63 9.57 -20.78
CA LEU A 44 13.27 9.53 -20.27
C LEU A 44 12.63 8.14 -20.46
N SER A 45 12.80 7.53 -21.63
CA SER A 45 12.34 6.16 -21.91
C SER A 45 12.97 5.11 -20.97
N LYS A 46 14.22 5.29 -20.55
CA LYS A 46 14.87 4.43 -19.55
C LYS A 46 14.27 4.64 -18.16
N TYR A 47 13.99 5.88 -17.78
CA TYR A 47 13.31 6.19 -16.51
C TYR A 47 11.92 5.57 -16.47
N GLU A 48 11.11 5.76 -17.53
CA GLU A 48 9.76 5.23 -17.59
C GLU A 48 9.68 3.69 -17.51
N ARG A 49 10.73 3.00 -17.97
CA ARG A 49 10.84 1.53 -17.91
C ARG A 49 11.53 1.01 -16.64
N GLY A 50 11.93 1.90 -15.73
CA GLY A 50 12.63 1.52 -14.50
C GLY A 50 14.04 0.95 -14.71
N LEU A 51 14.63 1.16 -15.89
CA LEU A 51 15.98 0.65 -16.21
C LEU A 51 17.09 1.47 -15.54
N THR A 52 16.79 2.70 -15.14
CA THR A 52 17.74 3.61 -14.51
C THR A 52 16.98 4.55 -13.59
N SER A 53 17.58 4.87 -12.44
CA SER A 53 17.03 5.88 -11.54
C SER A 53 17.37 7.29 -12.04
N PRO A 54 16.41 8.23 -12.03
CA PRO A 54 16.73 9.64 -12.25
C PRO A 54 17.59 10.19 -11.12
N ARG A 55 18.27 11.30 -11.40
CA ARG A 55 18.97 12.09 -10.39
C ARG A 55 18.02 13.09 -9.73
N LEU A 56 18.43 13.61 -8.59
CA LEU A 56 17.61 14.55 -7.80
C LEU A 56 17.28 15.82 -8.59
N GLU A 57 18.21 16.33 -9.40
CA GLU A 57 17.99 17.53 -10.22
C GLU A 57 16.86 17.34 -11.25
N TYR A 58 16.69 16.13 -11.76
CA TYR A 58 15.60 15.81 -12.68
C TYR A 58 14.24 15.86 -11.97
N LEU A 59 14.19 15.45 -10.70
CA LEU A 59 12.95 15.47 -9.90
C LEU A 59 12.49 16.91 -9.62
N PHE A 60 13.41 17.81 -9.28
CA PHE A 60 13.07 19.22 -9.06
C PHE A 60 12.54 19.90 -10.33
N LYS A 61 13.14 19.60 -11.50
CA LYS A 61 12.63 20.12 -12.77
C LYS A 61 11.25 19.59 -13.12
N LEU A 62 10.95 18.34 -12.79
CA LEU A 62 9.60 17.79 -12.97
C LEU A 62 8.58 18.49 -12.06
N GLU A 63 8.95 18.78 -10.81
CA GLU A 63 8.11 19.52 -9.88
C GLU A 63 7.78 20.93 -10.41
N GLU A 64 8.77 21.63 -11.00
CA GLU A 64 8.55 22.93 -11.67
C GLU A 64 7.57 22.86 -12.85
N ILE A 65 7.51 21.73 -13.55
CA ILE A 65 6.55 21.47 -14.64
C ILE A 65 5.15 21.13 -14.09
N GLY A 66 5.02 20.88 -12.78
CA GLY A 66 3.77 20.56 -12.11
C GLY A 66 3.52 19.06 -11.92
N PHE A 67 4.56 18.21 -12.05
CA PHE A 67 4.46 16.80 -11.68
C PHE A 67 4.41 16.62 -10.17
N ASP A 68 3.66 15.62 -9.72
CA ASP A 68 3.47 15.32 -8.30
C ASP A 68 4.49 14.26 -7.88
N ILE A 69 5.70 14.74 -7.59
CA ILE A 69 6.84 13.88 -7.26
C ILE A 69 6.54 13.00 -6.02
N LYS A 70 5.79 13.54 -5.05
CA LYS A 70 5.45 12.82 -3.81
C LYS A 70 4.60 11.60 -4.11
N ASN A 71 3.53 11.77 -4.90
CA ASN A 71 2.71 10.64 -5.32
C ASN A 71 3.52 9.68 -6.20
N MET A 72 4.31 10.19 -7.14
CA MET A 72 5.13 9.32 -8.01
C MET A 72 6.14 8.43 -7.24
N LEU A 73 6.71 8.91 -6.13
CA LEU A 73 7.71 8.20 -5.32
C LEU A 73 7.09 7.29 -4.24
N ILE A 74 5.99 7.72 -3.62
CA ILE A 74 5.45 7.10 -2.39
C ILE A 74 4.11 6.41 -2.62
N THR A 75 3.26 6.98 -3.47
CA THR A 75 1.86 6.58 -3.64
C THR A 75 1.54 6.55 -5.11
N GLY A 76 1.99 5.50 -5.79
CA GLY A 76 1.72 5.36 -7.20
C GLY A 76 0.25 5.23 -7.51
N ASP A 77 -0.14 5.73 -8.66
CA ASP A 77 -1.43 5.38 -9.22
C ASP A 77 -1.49 3.85 -9.38
N ASN A 78 -2.54 3.27 -8.79
CA ASN A 78 -2.84 1.84 -8.64
C ASN A 78 -2.75 0.99 -9.93
N GLN A 79 -2.48 1.61 -11.08
CA GLN A 79 -2.42 0.97 -12.39
C GLN A 79 -1.06 0.32 -12.68
N CYS A 80 0.00 0.75 -11.99
CA CYS A 80 1.37 0.39 -12.33
C CYS A 80 2.03 -0.62 -11.38
N MET A 81 1.48 -0.83 -10.19
CA MET A 81 1.90 -1.89 -9.26
C MET A 81 0.69 -2.73 -8.86
N ALA A 82 0.94 -3.99 -8.52
CA ALA A 82 -0.05 -4.92 -7.96
C ALA A 82 -0.63 -4.51 -6.59
N TYR A 83 -0.31 -3.31 -6.10
CA TYR A 83 -1.00 -2.67 -4.99
C TYR A 83 -2.20 -1.89 -5.52
N THR A 84 -3.09 -2.58 -6.23
CA THR A 84 -4.35 -1.99 -6.66
C THR A 84 -5.27 -2.01 -5.46
N LEU A 85 -5.56 -0.82 -4.89
CA LEU A 85 -6.58 -0.75 -3.85
C LEU A 85 -7.87 -1.36 -4.39
N ASN A 86 -8.33 -2.40 -3.70
CA ASN A 86 -9.57 -3.07 -4.06
C ASN A 86 -10.75 -2.11 -3.86
N HIS A 87 -11.93 -2.49 -4.34
CA HIS A 87 -13.11 -1.63 -4.26
C HIS A 87 -13.41 -1.17 -2.82
N GLN A 88 -13.24 -2.06 -1.83
CA GLN A 88 -13.51 -1.77 -0.42
C GLN A 88 -12.50 -0.78 0.15
N GLU A 89 -11.22 -0.91 -0.21
CA GLU A 89 -10.17 0.00 0.25
C GLU A 89 -10.36 1.41 -0.31
N LYS A 90 -10.74 1.52 -1.59
CA LYS A 90 -11.08 2.81 -2.22
C LYS A 90 -12.27 3.46 -1.52
N MET A 91 -13.35 2.70 -1.33
CA MET A 91 -14.54 3.18 -0.60
C MET A 91 -14.20 3.62 0.82
N LEU A 92 -13.34 2.87 1.54
CA LEU A 92 -12.94 3.21 2.90
C LEU A 92 -12.20 4.55 2.94
N ILE A 93 -11.26 4.77 2.03
CA ILE A 93 -10.50 6.02 1.94
C ILE A 93 -11.42 7.19 1.60
N ASP A 94 -12.34 7.01 0.65
CA ASP A 94 -13.28 8.04 0.23
C ASP A 94 -14.24 8.43 1.37
N LEU A 95 -14.78 7.43 2.09
CA LEU A 95 -15.62 7.67 3.26
C LEU A 95 -14.83 8.36 4.37
N PHE A 96 -13.61 7.90 4.65
CA PHE A 96 -12.77 8.46 5.71
C PHE A 96 -12.46 9.93 5.45
N ARG A 97 -12.05 10.29 4.23
CA ARG A 97 -11.68 11.68 3.87
C ARG A 97 -12.85 12.66 3.90
N ASN A 98 -14.07 12.20 3.65
CA ASN A 98 -15.28 13.04 3.60
C ASN A 98 -16.05 13.11 4.92
N THR A 99 -15.53 12.50 5.98
CA THR A 99 -16.20 12.38 7.28
C THR A 99 -15.57 13.29 8.33
N ASP A 100 -16.35 13.69 9.35
CA ASP A 100 -15.88 14.43 10.54
C ASP A 100 -14.75 13.71 11.30
N GLN A 101 -13.84 14.50 11.87
CA GLN A 101 -12.69 14.06 12.64
C GLN A 101 -13.06 13.14 13.82
N ALA A 102 -14.19 13.36 14.50
CA ALA A 102 -14.62 12.48 15.60
C ALA A 102 -14.95 11.07 15.09
N LEU A 103 -15.65 10.96 13.95
CA LEU A 103 -15.99 9.68 13.34
C LEU A 103 -14.78 9.00 12.68
N GLN A 104 -13.82 9.77 12.15
CA GLN A 104 -12.52 9.25 11.72
C GLN A 104 -11.76 8.57 12.87
N LEU A 105 -11.70 9.20 14.05
CA LEU A 105 -11.03 8.63 15.23
C LEU A 105 -11.71 7.36 15.72
N GLN A 106 -13.05 7.31 15.69
CA GLN A 106 -13.80 6.10 16.03
C GLN A 106 -13.51 4.95 15.05
N ALA A 107 -13.49 5.23 13.75
CA ALA A 107 -13.14 4.23 12.73
C ALA A 107 -11.74 3.67 12.96
N ILE A 108 -10.75 4.54 13.24
CA ILE A 108 -9.38 4.11 13.57
C ILE A 108 -9.37 3.24 14.84
N GLY A 109 -10.07 3.65 15.90
CA GLY A 109 -10.15 2.88 17.15
C GLY A 109 -10.75 1.49 16.96
N LEU A 110 -11.81 1.38 16.16
CA LEU A 110 -12.46 0.10 15.84
C LEU A 110 -11.52 -0.82 15.06
N LEU A 111 -10.86 -0.29 14.02
CA LEU A 111 -9.91 -1.06 13.21
C LEU A 111 -8.69 -1.50 14.03
N ALA A 112 -8.15 -0.63 14.89
CA ALA A 112 -7.02 -0.95 15.77
C ALA A 112 -7.36 -2.01 16.83
N THR A 113 -8.57 -1.94 17.39
CA THR A 113 -9.05 -2.92 18.39
C THR A 113 -9.32 -4.28 17.73
N GLY A 114 -9.94 -4.29 16.54
CA GLY A 114 -10.15 -5.52 15.77
C GLY A 114 -8.85 -6.25 15.44
N ASN A 115 -7.80 -5.51 15.06
CA ASN A 115 -6.51 -6.08 14.66
C ASN A 115 -5.70 -6.62 15.87
N SER A 116 -5.84 -6.00 17.04
CA SER A 116 -5.20 -6.47 18.28
C SER A 116 -5.85 -7.72 18.86
N ILE A 117 -7.17 -7.90 18.68
CA ILE A 117 -7.88 -9.13 19.05
C ILE A 117 -7.45 -10.31 18.18
N GLN A 118 -7.28 -10.12 16.87
CA GLN A 118 -6.82 -11.17 15.96
C GLN A 118 -5.39 -11.63 16.28
N ASN A 119 -4.46 -10.69 16.51
CA ASN A 119 -3.08 -11.04 16.93
C ASN A 119 -3.04 -11.79 18.27
N LYS A 120 -3.93 -11.48 19.22
CA LYS A 120 -3.99 -12.18 20.52
C LYS A 120 -4.54 -13.61 20.42
N LEU A 121 -5.34 -13.89 19.39
CA LEU A 121 -5.86 -15.23 19.08
C LEU A 121 -4.85 -16.09 18.33
N GLU A 122 -3.92 -15.49 17.58
CA GLU A 122 -2.82 -16.21 16.91
C GLU A 122 -1.69 -16.57 17.89
N VAL A 123 -1.34 -15.68 18.82
CA VAL A 123 -0.34 -15.97 19.87
C VAL A 123 -0.77 -17.14 20.76
N LYS A 124 -2.07 -17.28 21.06
CA LYS A 124 -2.60 -18.44 21.82
C LYS A 124 -2.57 -19.78 21.07
N ARG A 125 -2.40 -19.78 19.74
CA ARG A 125 -2.33 -21.02 18.94
C ARG A 125 -0.92 -21.58 18.82
N GLN A 126 0.11 -20.81 19.16
CA GLN A 126 1.51 -21.25 19.11
C GLN A 126 2.07 -21.70 20.47
N ASP A 127 1.42 -21.34 21.58
CA ASP A 127 1.75 -21.83 22.93
C ASP A 127 0.84 -23.00 23.36
N GLY A 128 0.80 -24.06 22.55
CA GLY A 128 -0.14 -25.15 22.74
C GLY A 128 0.39 -26.51 22.29
N ASP A 129 1.61 -26.87 22.69
CA ASP A 129 1.99 -28.28 22.78
C ASP A 129 2.55 -28.61 24.17
N LEU A 130 1.94 -29.66 24.77
CA LEU A 130 2.20 -30.28 26.07
C LEU A 130 1.58 -29.62 27.31
N ASN A 131 0.31 -29.95 27.61
CA ASN A 131 0.05 -30.68 28.87
C ASN A 131 -1.27 -31.49 28.82
N GLN A 132 -1.10 -32.80 28.87
CA GLN A 132 -2.10 -33.80 29.22
C GLN A 132 -2.67 -33.48 30.61
N ASN A 133 -3.86 -32.87 30.69
CA ASN A 133 -4.83 -33.05 31.79
C ASN A 133 -5.98 -32.04 31.65
N SER A 134 -7.11 -32.48 31.08
CA SER A 134 -8.46 -32.35 31.69
C SER A 134 -9.57 -32.59 30.65
N ALA A 135 -9.75 -33.87 30.32
CA ALA A 135 -10.99 -34.44 29.81
C ALA A 135 -12.15 -34.32 30.82
N VAL A 136 -12.49 -33.12 31.31
CA VAL A 136 -13.44 -32.98 32.45
C VAL A 136 -14.55 -31.92 32.29
N ILE A 137 -14.52 -30.97 31.34
CA ILE A 137 -15.53 -29.87 31.34
C ILE A 137 -16.37 -29.74 30.04
N ALA A 138 -16.47 -30.79 29.22
CA ALA A 138 -17.41 -30.77 28.07
C ALA A 138 -18.41 -31.95 28.02
N GLU A 139 -18.43 -32.84 29.03
CA GLU A 139 -19.44 -33.91 29.14
C GLU A 139 -20.51 -33.66 30.22
N LYS A 140 -20.57 -32.47 30.84
CA LYS A 140 -21.52 -32.19 31.94
C LYS A 140 -22.50 -31.03 31.76
N GLN A 141 -22.65 -30.47 30.56
CA GLN A 141 -23.67 -29.45 30.28
C GLN A 141 -24.75 -29.86 29.24
N ILE A 142 -24.98 -31.17 29.04
CA ILE A 142 -26.20 -31.67 28.36
C ILE A 142 -27.28 -32.17 29.37
N ILE A 143 -26.99 -32.13 30.67
CA ILE A 143 -27.91 -32.60 31.74
C ILE A 143 -28.42 -31.42 32.59
N ILE A 144 -28.72 -30.24 32.02
CA ILE A 144 -29.53 -29.19 32.70
C ILE A 144 -30.45 -28.49 31.68
N THR A 145 -31.14 -29.27 30.83
CA THR A 145 -32.28 -28.77 30.05
C THR A 145 -33.37 -29.86 29.87
N LYS A 146 -33.61 -30.66 30.92
CA LYS A 146 -34.82 -31.49 31.08
C LYS A 146 -35.22 -31.58 32.55
N LYS A 147 -35.73 -30.48 33.10
CA LYS A 147 -36.78 -30.43 34.15
C LYS A 147 -36.96 -28.99 34.62
N GLN A 148 -37.91 -28.32 34.01
CA GLN A 148 -39.01 -27.59 34.68
C GLN A 148 -40.16 -27.51 33.68
#